data_AF-A0AAJ2WHL6-F1
#
_entry.id   AF-A0AAJ2WHL6-F1
#
_cell.length_a   1.000
_cell.length_b   1.000
_cell.length_c   1.000
_cell.angle_alpha   90.00
_cell.angle_beta   90.00
_cell.angle_gamma   90.00
#
_symmetry.space_group_name_H-M   'P 1'
#
loop_
_entity.id
_entity.type
_entity.pdbx_description
1 polymer ?
#
loop_
_entity_poly.entity_id
_entity_poly.type
_entity_poly.pdbx_seq_one_letter_code
_entity_poly.pdbx_strand_id
1 'polypeptide(L)'
;MQNGYITEKRYVYENSCNYDKLPDWCRLLLDGYLSDTAHSFCDNYSRQHRMACSEFLIYVWSVGVTKPDEITHKNVIDYYYKYNYRTLKTKNLYNRIIRRFLKHLADKDFIPGSLAFTLDRFSISRIIILDERPDEKKCVDLYQQDQMAVKILPAEYYSMAKELGDVFLEKHHYSKTMKKTFRKAWRELYVFLEANKQSRLFI
;
A
#
# COMPACT_ATOMS: atom_id res chain seq x y z
N MET A 1 -2.43 -32.84 41.45
CA MET A 1 -2.04 -33.27 40.09
C MET A 1 -2.75 -32.33 39.12
N GLN A 2 -2.17 -31.15 38.83
CA GLN A 2 -1.13 -30.83 37.84
C GLN A 2 -1.75 -30.42 36.49
N ASN A 3 -1.38 -29.20 36.08
CA ASN A 3 -1.89 -28.41 34.96
C ASN A 3 -1.60 -29.03 33.58
N GLY A 4 -2.39 -28.62 32.59
CA GLY A 4 -2.07 -28.78 31.18
C GLY A 4 -2.92 -27.90 30.26
N TYR A 5 -2.54 -26.63 30.13
CA TYR A 5 -2.91 -25.83 28.95
C TYR A 5 -1.97 -26.23 27.79
N ILE A 6 -2.49 -26.26 26.56
CA ILE A 6 -1.92 -25.59 25.37
C ILE A 6 -2.96 -25.61 24.24
N THR A 7 -3.09 -24.43 23.63
CA THR A 7 -3.89 -23.97 22.52
C THR A 7 -3.59 -24.66 21.18
N GLU A 8 -4.61 -25.23 20.53
CA GLU A 8 -4.58 -25.45 19.07
C GLU A 8 -5.94 -25.08 18.46
N LYS A 9 -6.18 -23.79 18.20
CA LYS A 9 -7.13 -23.41 17.14
C LYS A 9 -6.40 -23.47 15.80
N ARG A 10 -6.20 -24.68 15.30
CA ARG A 10 -5.88 -24.94 13.89
C ARG A 10 -7.09 -24.50 13.07
N TYR A 11 -7.03 -23.28 12.53
CA TYR A 11 -7.97 -22.83 11.50
C TYR A 11 -7.91 -23.83 10.35
N VAL A 12 -8.94 -24.64 10.14
CA VAL A 12 -8.98 -25.68 9.11
C VAL A 12 -9.01 -25.01 7.73
N TYR A 13 -7.96 -25.23 6.93
CA TYR A 13 -7.66 -24.53 5.67
C TYR A 13 -8.38 -25.18 4.49
N GLU A 14 -9.64 -24.86 4.24
CA GLU A 14 -10.38 -25.38 3.05
C GLU A 14 -10.55 -24.34 1.93
N ASN A 15 -9.47 -23.59 1.61
CA ASN A 15 -9.39 -22.79 0.37
C ASN A 15 -7.93 -22.50 -0.06
N SER A 16 -7.06 -23.50 0.10
CA SER A 16 -5.60 -23.40 0.21
C SER A 16 -4.83 -23.11 -1.10
N CYS A 17 -5.49 -23.14 -2.26
CA CYS A 17 -4.85 -23.14 -3.58
C CYS A 17 -3.74 -22.10 -3.80
N ASN A 18 -3.93 -20.84 -3.39
CA ASN A 18 -2.95 -19.78 -3.63
C ASN A 18 -1.96 -19.61 -2.47
N TYR A 19 -2.40 -19.85 -1.23
CA TYR A 19 -1.52 -19.72 -0.07
C TYR A 19 -0.40 -20.76 -0.12
N ASP A 20 -0.74 -22.00 -0.48
CA ASP A 20 0.22 -23.11 -0.53
C ASP A 20 1.30 -22.92 -1.61
N LYS A 21 1.04 -22.06 -2.61
CA LYS A 21 1.97 -21.73 -3.70
C LYS A 21 2.92 -20.58 -3.36
N LEU A 22 2.74 -19.93 -2.21
CA LEU A 22 3.56 -18.79 -1.84
C LEU A 22 4.98 -19.24 -1.48
N PRO A 23 6.01 -18.47 -1.90
CA PRO A 23 7.36 -18.64 -1.36
C PRO A 23 7.37 -18.31 0.14
N ASP A 24 8.39 -18.78 0.85
CA ASP A 24 8.46 -18.70 2.32
C ASP A 24 8.34 -17.25 2.83
N TRP A 25 9.03 -16.29 2.20
CA TRP A 25 8.98 -14.90 2.61
C TRP A 25 7.56 -14.31 2.51
N CYS A 26 6.81 -14.65 1.45
CA CYS A 26 5.42 -14.24 1.28
C CYS A 26 4.52 -14.85 2.36
N ARG A 27 4.71 -16.13 2.70
CA ARG A 27 3.95 -16.80 3.77
C ARG A 27 4.21 -16.13 5.11
N LEU A 28 5.47 -15.86 5.44
CA LEU A 28 5.86 -15.18 6.69
C LEU A 28 5.17 -13.82 6.84
N LEU A 29 5.16 -12.99 5.78
CA LEU A 29 4.46 -11.70 5.80
C LEU A 29 2.96 -11.85 6.03
N LEU A 30 2.33 -12.78 5.31
CA LEU A 30 0.89 -13.00 5.38
C LEU A 30 0.47 -13.58 6.73
N ASP A 31 1.23 -14.53 7.27
CA ASP A 31 0.96 -15.13 8.57
C ASP A 31 1.15 -14.12 9.70
N GLY A 32 2.17 -13.27 9.63
CA GLY A 32 2.34 -12.15 10.56
C GLY A 32 1.14 -11.20 10.54
N TYR A 33 0.67 -10.81 9.35
CA TYR A 33 -0.52 -9.97 9.21
C TYR A 33 -1.79 -10.64 9.75
N LEU A 34 -2.02 -11.91 9.41
CA LEU A 34 -3.21 -12.64 9.85
C LEU A 34 -3.21 -12.87 11.36
N SER A 35 -2.05 -13.17 11.95
CA SER A 35 -1.89 -13.37 13.40
C SER A 35 -2.17 -12.08 14.16
N ASP A 36 -1.60 -10.96 13.71
CA ASP A 36 -1.78 -9.67 14.37
C ASP A 36 -3.19 -9.11 14.22
N THR A 37 -3.93 -9.54 13.19
CA THR A 37 -5.30 -9.07 12.96
C THR A 37 -6.37 -10.10 13.32
N ALA A 38 -5.99 -11.27 13.83
CA ALA A 38 -6.89 -12.38 14.15
C ALA A 38 -7.99 -11.98 15.16
N HIS A 39 -7.66 -11.12 16.11
CA HIS A 39 -8.60 -10.64 17.13
C HIS A 39 -9.64 -9.65 16.58
N SER A 40 -9.43 -9.10 15.39
CA SER A 40 -10.27 -8.07 14.80
C SER A 40 -11.38 -8.61 13.89
N PHE A 41 -11.39 -9.92 13.60
CA PHE A 41 -12.17 -10.49 12.49
C PHE A 41 -12.90 -11.79 12.84
N CYS A 42 -14.05 -12.01 12.20
CA CYS A 42 -14.69 -13.33 12.16
C CYS A 42 -14.01 -14.24 11.13
N ASP A 43 -14.13 -15.56 11.29
CA ASP A 43 -13.41 -16.56 10.48
C ASP A 43 -13.57 -16.37 8.95
N ASN A 44 -14.78 -16.03 8.50
CA ASN A 44 -15.06 -15.75 7.08
C ASN A 44 -14.25 -14.55 6.54
N TYR A 45 -14.01 -13.55 7.39
CA TYR A 45 -13.27 -12.36 7.02
C TYR A 45 -11.76 -12.63 6.95
N SER A 46 -11.23 -13.47 7.86
CA SER A 46 -9.86 -13.98 7.81
C SER A 46 -9.58 -14.80 6.54
N ARG A 47 -10.54 -15.62 6.09
CA ARG A 47 -10.43 -16.36 4.82
C ARG A 47 -10.30 -15.42 3.62
N GLN A 48 -11.11 -14.37 3.54
CA GLN A 48 -11.02 -13.37 2.46
C GLN A 48 -9.67 -12.64 2.46
N HIS A 49 -9.16 -12.31 3.65
CA HIS A 49 -7.84 -11.72 3.82
C HIS A 49 -6.74 -12.61 3.26
N ARG A 50 -6.72 -13.88 3.66
CA ARG A 50 -5.77 -14.87 3.14
C ARG A 50 -5.87 -14.99 1.61
N MET A 51 -7.06 -15.12 1.06
CA MET A 51 -7.24 -15.29 -0.39
C MET A 51 -6.73 -14.09 -1.19
N ALA A 52 -7.17 -12.88 -0.85
CA ALA A 52 -6.80 -11.68 -1.59
C ALA A 52 -5.30 -11.37 -1.48
N CYS A 53 -4.73 -11.51 -0.28
CA CYS A 53 -3.31 -11.25 -0.09
C CYS A 53 -2.43 -12.32 -0.74
N SER A 54 -2.86 -13.60 -0.73
CA SER A 54 -2.13 -14.66 -1.44
C SER A 54 -2.12 -14.42 -2.96
N GLU A 55 -3.24 -14.00 -3.55
CA GLU A 55 -3.29 -13.68 -4.97
C GLU A 55 -2.36 -12.52 -5.34
N PHE A 56 -2.37 -11.45 -4.55
CA PHE A 56 -1.45 -10.32 -4.72
C PHE A 56 0.02 -10.76 -4.60
N LEU A 57 0.35 -11.55 -3.57
CA LEU A 57 1.72 -12.01 -3.33
C LEU A 57 2.21 -13.00 -4.40
N ILE A 58 1.34 -13.86 -4.94
CA ILE A 58 1.66 -14.69 -6.14
C ILE A 58 2.00 -13.78 -7.31
N TYR A 59 1.20 -12.74 -7.55
CA TYR A 59 1.47 -11.81 -8.64
C TYR A 59 2.82 -11.11 -8.45
N VAL A 60 3.07 -10.56 -7.26
CA VAL A 60 4.33 -9.88 -6.91
C VAL A 60 5.53 -10.80 -7.13
N TRP A 61 5.45 -12.05 -6.66
CA TRP A 61 6.47 -13.07 -6.91
C TRP A 61 6.63 -13.38 -8.41
N SER A 62 5.53 -13.49 -9.16
CA SER A 62 5.57 -13.80 -10.60
C SER A 62 6.23 -12.73 -11.46
N VAL A 63 6.31 -11.49 -10.97
CA VAL A 63 7.02 -10.38 -11.65
C VAL A 63 8.45 -10.19 -11.14
N GLY A 64 8.99 -11.17 -10.40
CA GLY A 64 10.39 -11.25 -10.01
C GLY A 64 10.76 -10.57 -8.70
N VAL A 65 9.79 -10.10 -7.91
CA VAL A 65 10.06 -9.54 -6.58
C VAL A 65 10.41 -10.66 -5.62
N THR A 66 11.55 -10.56 -4.94
CA THR A 66 12.08 -11.63 -4.09
C THR A 66 12.06 -11.31 -2.60
N LYS A 67 11.86 -10.05 -2.24
CA LYS A 67 11.81 -9.58 -0.86
C LYS A 67 10.84 -8.39 -0.70
N PRO A 68 10.39 -8.08 0.53
CA PRO A 68 9.33 -7.10 0.75
C PRO A 68 9.68 -5.68 0.28
N ASP A 69 10.91 -5.23 0.52
CA ASP A 69 11.42 -3.89 0.18
C ASP A 69 11.58 -3.67 -1.34
N GLU A 70 11.52 -4.73 -2.15
CA GLU A 70 11.48 -4.66 -3.61
C GLU A 70 10.08 -4.40 -4.17
N ILE A 71 9.02 -4.45 -3.35
CA ILE A 71 7.66 -4.13 -3.80
C ILE A 71 7.59 -2.65 -4.16
N THR A 72 7.27 -2.36 -5.42
CA THR A 72 7.17 -0.99 -5.94
C THR A 72 5.73 -0.55 -6.19
N HIS A 73 5.54 0.76 -6.33
CA HIS A 73 4.28 1.36 -6.77
C HIS A 73 3.82 0.78 -8.11
N LYS A 74 4.75 0.55 -9.03
CA LYS A 74 4.49 -0.07 -10.32
C LYS A 74 3.88 -1.46 -10.16
N ASN A 75 4.44 -2.31 -9.30
CA ASN A 75 3.88 -3.64 -9.07
C ASN A 75 2.41 -3.55 -8.59
N VAL A 76 2.13 -2.65 -7.65
CA VAL A 76 0.78 -2.46 -7.09
C VAL A 76 -0.22 -1.92 -8.13
N ILE A 77 0.21 -0.98 -8.98
CA ILE A 77 -0.61 -0.40 -10.06
C ILE A 77 -0.87 -1.43 -11.15
N ASP A 78 0.17 -2.14 -11.60
CA ASP A 78 0.07 -3.19 -12.62
C ASP A 78 -0.85 -4.31 -12.15
N TYR A 79 -0.80 -4.70 -10.87
CA TYR A 79 -1.75 -5.65 -10.27
C TYR A 79 -3.19 -5.18 -10.44
N TYR A 80 -3.46 -3.91 -10.10
CA TYR A 80 -4.80 -3.33 -10.20
C TYR A 80 -5.36 -3.37 -11.62
N TYR A 81 -4.54 -3.11 -12.63
CA TYR A 81 -4.96 -3.12 -14.02
C TYR A 81 -5.02 -4.53 -14.63
N LYS A 82 -4.12 -5.43 -14.24
CA LYS A 82 -4.08 -6.81 -14.71
C LYS A 82 -5.27 -7.63 -14.22
N TYR A 83 -5.65 -7.48 -12.95
CA TYR A 83 -6.70 -8.30 -12.35
C TYR A 83 -8.09 -7.69 -12.55
N ASN A 84 -8.85 -8.30 -13.44
CA ASN A 84 -10.26 -8.00 -13.66
C ASN A 84 -11.13 -9.08 -13.01
N TYR A 85 -11.85 -8.68 -11.97
CA TYR A 85 -12.80 -9.54 -11.29
C TYR A 85 -14.15 -9.48 -11.99
N ARG A 86 -14.92 -10.57 -11.88
CA ARG A 86 -16.28 -10.66 -12.42
C ARG A 86 -17.20 -9.51 -12.01
N THR A 87 -16.97 -8.93 -10.82
CA THR A 87 -17.71 -7.75 -10.37
C THR A 87 -16.79 -6.68 -9.79
N LEU A 88 -17.18 -5.41 -9.98
CA LEU A 88 -16.50 -4.26 -9.36
C LEU A 88 -16.56 -4.32 -7.82
N LYS A 89 -17.59 -4.93 -7.24
CA LYS A 89 -17.71 -5.16 -5.79
C LYS A 89 -16.60 -6.07 -5.29
N THR A 90 -16.34 -7.19 -5.97
CA THR A 90 -15.24 -8.11 -5.63
C THR A 90 -13.88 -7.44 -5.78
N LYS A 91 -13.64 -6.73 -6.89
CA LYS A 91 -12.39 -5.97 -7.10
C LYS A 91 -12.14 -4.97 -5.97
N ASN A 92 -13.15 -4.19 -5.61
CA ASN A 92 -13.05 -3.22 -4.52
C ASN A 92 -12.82 -3.87 -3.15
N LEU A 93 -13.43 -5.04 -2.89
CA LEU A 93 -13.22 -5.79 -1.65
C LEU A 93 -11.76 -6.26 -1.54
N TYR A 94 -11.23 -6.90 -2.58
CA TYR A 94 -9.86 -7.41 -2.59
C TYR A 94 -8.85 -6.27 -2.48
N ASN A 95 -9.02 -5.20 -3.27
CA ASN A 95 -8.16 -4.02 -3.18
C ASN A 95 -8.16 -3.40 -1.78
N ARG A 96 -9.33 -3.33 -1.12
CA ARG A 96 -9.42 -2.83 0.26
C ARG A 96 -8.66 -3.72 1.25
N ILE A 97 -8.75 -5.04 1.08
CA ILE A 97 -8.05 -6.02 1.92
C ILE A 97 -6.54 -5.89 1.71
N ILE A 98 -6.08 -5.87 0.46
CA ILE A 98 -4.67 -5.71 0.11
C ILE A 98 -4.13 -4.38 0.65
N ARG A 99 -4.91 -3.28 0.58
CA ARG A 99 -4.51 -2.00 1.17
C ARG A 99 -4.26 -2.08 2.68
N ARG A 100 -5.05 -2.88 3.40
CA ARG A 100 -4.84 -3.11 4.84
C ARG A 100 -3.60 -3.94 5.10
N PHE A 101 -3.34 -4.95 4.26
CA PHE A 101 -2.12 -5.72 4.31
C PHE A 101 -0.88 -4.86 4.05
N LEU A 102 -0.87 -4.07 2.97
CA LEU A 102 0.22 -3.12 2.67
C LEU A 102 0.42 -2.11 3.80
N LYS A 103 -0.66 -1.60 4.40
CA LYS A 103 -0.57 -0.74 5.58
C LYS A 103 0.11 -1.45 6.76
N HIS A 104 -0.26 -2.70 7.03
CA HIS A 104 0.36 -3.48 8.10
C HIS A 104 1.87 -3.69 7.86
N LEU A 105 2.26 -3.98 6.61
CA LEU A 105 3.66 -4.12 6.24
C LEU A 105 4.43 -2.81 6.41
N ALA A 106 3.83 -1.70 5.97
CA ALA A 106 4.41 -0.36 6.12
C ALA A 106 4.55 0.06 7.59
N ASP A 107 3.54 -0.23 8.42
CA ASP A 107 3.58 0.06 9.86
C ASP A 107 4.68 -0.76 10.60
N LYS A 108 5.23 -1.79 9.95
CA LYS A 108 6.36 -2.62 10.42
C LYS A 108 7.66 -2.39 9.63
N ASP A 109 7.72 -1.35 8.82
CA ASP A 109 8.88 -0.97 8.00
C ASP A 109 9.35 -2.05 7.00
N PHE A 110 8.51 -3.03 6.65
CA PHE A 110 8.84 -4.01 5.61
C PHE A 110 8.79 -3.41 4.20
N ILE A 111 7.96 -2.39 4.00
CA ILE A 111 7.77 -1.72 2.72
C ILE A 111 7.63 -0.20 2.93
N PRO A 112 7.89 0.61 1.89
CA PRO A 112 7.59 2.05 1.91
C PRO A 112 6.14 2.39 2.33
N GLY A 113 6.00 3.42 3.17
CA GLY A 113 4.71 3.85 3.72
C GLY A 113 3.68 4.27 2.67
N SER A 114 4.13 4.82 1.54
CA SER A 114 3.28 5.25 0.43
C SER A 114 2.52 4.12 -0.24
N LEU A 115 3.06 2.90 -0.24
CA LEU A 115 2.43 1.74 -0.88
C LEU A 115 1.05 1.43 -0.28
N ALA A 116 0.87 1.75 1.01
CA ALA A 116 -0.42 1.66 1.69
C ALA A 116 -1.50 2.58 1.11
N PHE A 117 -1.12 3.59 0.31
CA PHE A 117 -2.03 4.56 -0.31
C PHE A 117 -2.23 4.34 -1.81
N THR A 118 -1.43 3.50 -2.46
CA THR A 118 -1.45 3.28 -3.92
C THR A 118 -2.75 2.64 -4.40
N LEU A 119 -3.26 1.63 -3.68
CA LEU A 119 -4.44 0.84 -4.05
C LEU A 119 -5.79 1.51 -3.71
N ASP A 120 -5.85 2.84 -3.64
CA ASP A 120 -7.13 3.54 -3.48
C ASP A 120 -7.86 3.69 -4.81
N ARG A 121 -9.07 3.14 -4.89
CA ARG A 121 -9.90 3.10 -6.11
C ARG A 121 -10.16 4.47 -6.74
N PHE A 122 -10.06 5.54 -5.97
CA PHE A 122 -10.31 6.89 -6.43
C PHE A 122 -9.04 7.60 -6.92
N SER A 123 -7.86 7.19 -6.46
CA SER A 123 -6.59 7.84 -6.79
C SER A 123 -5.75 7.02 -7.76
N ILE A 124 -5.91 5.70 -7.81
CA ILE A 124 -5.01 4.82 -8.56
C ILE A 124 -4.92 5.18 -10.04
N SER A 125 -6.03 5.59 -10.66
CA SER A 125 -6.06 6.03 -12.07
C SER A 125 -5.43 7.39 -12.33
N ARG A 126 -5.03 8.10 -11.27
CA ARG A 126 -4.39 9.43 -11.30
C ARG A 126 -2.92 9.36 -10.89
N ILE A 127 -2.41 8.20 -10.49
CA ILE A 127 -0.99 8.02 -10.19
C ILE A 127 -0.23 7.95 -11.51
N ILE A 128 0.83 8.74 -11.62
CA ILE A 128 1.69 8.84 -12.81
C ILE A 128 3.07 8.30 -12.45
N ILE A 129 3.57 7.34 -13.25
CA ILE A 129 4.95 6.87 -13.22
C ILE A 129 5.66 7.44 -14.46
N LEU A 130 6.75 8.17 -14.24
CA LEU A 130 7.42 8.97 -15.26
C LEU A 130 8.25 8.11 -16.25
N ASP A 131 8.79 6.97 -15.80
CA ASP A 131 9.62 6.05 -16.61
C ASP A 131 8.86 5.39 -17.79
N GLU A 132 7.54 5.56 -17.89
CA GLU A 132 6.70 4.89 -18.89
C GLU A 132 6.23 5.77 -20.06
N ARG A 133 6.62 7.05 -20.11
CA ARG A 133 6.22 7.93 -21.22
C ARG A 133 7.34 8.08 -22.26
N PRO A 134 7.13 7.67 -23.53
CA PRO A 134 8.10 7.83 -24.61
C PRO A 134 8.27 9.30 -25.09
N ASP A 135 7.71 10.27 -24.38
CA ASP A 135 7.75 11.70 -24.75
C ASP A 135 8.51 12.49 -23.66
N GLU A 136 9.68 11.96 -23.29
CA GLU A 136 10.55 12.42 -22.22
C GLU A 136 11.01 13.88 -22.39
N LYS A 137 11.01 14.40 -23.62
CA LYS A 137 11.57 15.74 -23.89
C LYS A 137 10.73 16.89 -23.32
N LYS A 138 9.40 16.77 -23.21
CA LYS A 138 8.56 17.90 -22.73
C LYS A 138 8.40 17.97 -21.22
N CYS A 139 8.47 16.84 -20.51
CA CYS A 139 8.36 16.86 -19.05
C CYS A 139 9.72 17.16 -18.42
N VAL A 140 10.81 16.54 -18.88
CA VAL A 140 12.15 16.71 -18.29
C VAL A 140 12.62 18.17 -18.34
N ASP A 141 12.26 18.93 -19.38
CA ASP A 141 12.60 20.35 -19.52
C ASP A 141 11.95 21.24 -18.43
N LEU A 142 10.78 20.88 -17.88
CA LEU A 142 10.17 21.57 -16.74
C LEU A 142 10.86 21.26 -15.41
N TYR A 143 11.54 20.11 -15.29
CA TYR A 143 12.14 19.63 -14.03
C TYR A 143 13.63 19.98 -13.89
N GLN A 144 14.32 20.32 -14.97
CA GLN A 144 15.78 20.52 -14.99
C GLN A 144 16.23 21.98 -14.87
N GLN A 145 15.34 22.96 -14.96
CA GLN A 145 15.75 24.37 -15.06
C GLN A 145 16.13 25.06 -13.75
N ASP A 146 15.91 24.47 -12.56
CA ASP A 146 16.20 25.16 -11.31
C ASP A 146 17.18 24.40 -10.40
N GLN A 147 18.45 24.83 -10.42
CA GLN A 147 19.51 24.30 -9.55
C GLN A 147 19.38 24.78 -8.08
N MET A 148 18.38 25.62 -7.77
CA MET A 148 18.15 26.18 -6.43
C MET A 148 16.99 25.53 -5.66
N ALA A 149 16.34 24.49 -6.21
CA ALA A 149 15.20 23.85 -5.56
C ALA A 149 15.60 23.09 -4.27
N VAL A 150 14.93 23.39 -3.17
CA VAL A 150 15.05 22.64 -1.90
C VAL A 150 14.62 21.19 -2.14
N LYS A 151 15.52 20.24 -1.90
CA LYS A 151 15.22 18.82 -1.99
C LYS A 151 14.52 18.39 -0.71
N ILE A 152 13.21 18.17 -0.78
CA ILE A 152 12.43 17.56 0.30
C ILE A 152 12.31 16.08 -0.02
N LEU A 153 12.79 15.21 0.86
CA LEU A 153 12.61 13.77 0.69
C LEU A 153 11.13 13.39 0.87
N PRO A 154 10.61 12.37 0.16
CA PRO A 154 9.20 11.96 0.31
C PRO A 154 8.79 11.68 1.77
N ALA A 155 9.70 11.12 2.58
CA ALA A 155 9.48 10.87 4.00
C ALA A 155 9.42 12.15 4.85
N GLU A 156 10.23 13.17 4.52
CA GLU A 156 10.19 14.48 5.17
C GLU A 156 8.89 15.21 4.82
N TYR A 157 8.52 15.19 3.54
CA TYR A 157 7.24 15.70 3.07
C TYR A 157 6.06 15.02 3.80
N TYR A 158 6.09 13.68 3.92
CA TYR A 158 5.06 12.93 4.63
C TYR A 158 4.93 13.40 6.08
N SER A 159 6.06 13.56 6.78
CA SER A 159 6.10 14.01 8.17
C SER A 159 5.52 15.41 8.33
N MET A 160 5.96 16.37 7.50
CA MET A 160 5.44 17.74 7.51
C MET A 160 3.95 17.81 7.18
N ALA A 161 3.49 17.09 6.14
CA ALA A 161 2.09 17.09 5.73
C ALA A 161 1.19 16.44 6.80
N LYS A 162 1.67 15.41 7.47
CA LYS A 162 0.97 14.76 8.58
C LYS A 162 0.86 15.70 9.79
N GLU A 163 1.94 16.37 10.18
CA GLU A 163 1.92 17.37 11.26
C GLU A 163 0.97 18.53 10.96
N LEU A 164 1.04 19.10 9.75
CA LEU A 164 0.13 20.14 9.29
C LEU A 164 -1.33 19.68 9.38
N GLY A 165 -1.62 18.46 8.94
CA GLY A 165 -2.97 17.90 8.93
C GLY A 165 -3.53 17.56 10.32
N ASP A 166 -2.71 16.98 11.19
CA ASP A 166 -3.15 16.43 12.48
C ASP A 166 -3.04 17.45 13.62
N VAL A 167 -2.13 18.42 13.53
CA VAL A 167 -1.93 19.45 14.56
C VAL A 167 -2.58 20.77 14.14
N PHE A 168 -2.14 21.36 13.02
CA PHE A 168 -2.54 22.71 12.65
C PHE A 168 -4.00 22.79 12.20
N LEU A 169 -4.43 21.92 11.27
CA LEU A 169 -5.82 21.96 10.80
C LEU A 169 -6.83 21.63 11.90
N GLU A 170 -6.44 20.80 12.88
CA GLU A 170 -7.25 20.51 14.06
C GLU A 170 -7.29 21.72 15.02
N LYS A 171 -6.14 22.32 15.33
CA LYS A 171 -6.01 23.51 16.18
C LYS A 171 -6.84 24.70 15.67
N HIS A 172 -6.88 24.89 14.36
CA HIS A 172 -7.64 25.99 13.73
C HIS A 172 -9.09 25.61 13.39
N HIS A 173 -9.60 24.49 13.90
CA HIS A 173 -10.99 24.05 13.75
C HIS A 173 -11.48 24.00 12.29
N TYR A 174 -10.60 23.63 11.35
CA TYR A 174 -11.00 23.46 9.96
C TYR A 174 -12.14 22.43 9.84
N SER A 175 -12.97 22.56 8.80
CA SER A 175 -14.08 21.64 8.59
C SER A 175 -13.58 20.20 8.35
N LYS A 176 -14.42 19.20 8.69
CA LYS A 176 -14.12 17.79 8.41
C LYS A 176 -13.86 17.54 6.92
N THR A 177 -14.61 18.23 6.05
CA THR A 177 -14.44 18.16 4.60
C THR A 177 -13.08 18.67 4.17
N MET A 178 -12.65 19.84 4.67
CA MET A 178 -11.35 20.41 4.33
C MET A 178 -10.20 19.48 4.76
N LYS A 179 -10.24 18.98 5.99
CA LYS A 179 -9.25 18.01 6.49
C LYS A 179 -9.19 16.74 5.65
N LYS A 180 -10.34 16.22 5.22
CA LYS A 180 -10.41 15.03 4.37
C LYS A 180 -9.83 15.29 2.97
N THR A 181 -10.16 16.44 2.37
CA THR A 181 -9.64 16.84 1.06
C THR A 181 -8.13 17.04 1.12
N PHE A 182 -7.63 17.76 2.12
CA PHE A 182 -6.21 17.92 2.38
C PHE A 182 -5.51 16.56 2.50
N ARG A 183 -6.02 15.67 3.37
CA ARG A 183 -5.48 14.30 3.53
C ARG A 183 -5.42 13.49 2.25
N LYS A 184 -6.41 13.66 1.37
CA LYS A 184 -6.44 12.98 0.09
C LYS A 184 -5.37 13.54 -0.85
N ALA A 185 -5.32 14.87 -1.00
CA ALA A 185 -4.38 15.54 -1.89
C ALA A 185 -2.93 15.27 -1.49
N TRP A 186 -2.58 15.42 -0.20
CA TRP A 186 -1.19 15.28 0.21
C TRP A 186 -0.71 13.81 0.14
N ARG A 187 -1.59 12.82 0.35
CA ARG A 187 -1.27 11.40 0.14
C ARG A 187 -1.04 11.06 -1.32
N GLU A 188 -1.84 11.62 -2.23
CA GLU A 188 -1.63 11.44 -3.67
C GLU A 188 -0.27 12.01 -4.09
N LEU A 189 0.11 13.18 -3.55
CA LEU A 189 1.43 13.75 -3.79
C LEU A 189 2.56 12.91 -3.16
N TYR A 190 2.38 12.40 -1.94
CA TYR A 190 3.36 11.51 -1.30
C TYR A 190 3.63 10.26 -2.15
N VAL A 191 2.57 9.61 -2.63
CA VAL A 191 2.66 8.46 -3.54
C VAL A 191 3.39 8.85 -4.83
N PHE A 192 3.07 10.00 -5.42
CA PHE A 192 3.74 10.46 -6.64
C PHE A 192 5.25 10.66 -6.43
N LEU A 193 5.65 11.33 -5.35
CA LEU A 193 7.07 11.60 -5.07
C LEU A 193 7.86 10.31 -4.86
N GLU A 194 7.31 9.37 -4.08
CA GLU A 194 7.99 8.12 -3.78
C GLU A 194 7.98 7.13 -4.96
N ALA A 195 6.90 7.08 -5.74
CA ALA A 195 6.81 6.26 -6.96
C ALA A 195 7.84 6.66 -8.02
N ASN A 196 8.17 7.95 -8.10
CA ASN A 196 9.08 8.48 -9.12
C ASN A 196 10.51 8.70 -8.61
N LYS A 197 10.82 8.34 -7.35
CA LYS A 197 12.12 8.62 -6.71
C LYS A 197 12.56 10.09 -6.81
N GLN A 198 11.62 11.01 -7.05
CA GLN A 198 11.89 12.42 -7.26
C GLN A 198 11.61 13.19 -5.97
N SER A 199 12.67 13.58 -5.27
CA SER A 199 12.64 14.51 -4.13
C SER A 199 12.56 15.98 -4.57
N ARG A 200 11.96 16.28 -5.73
CA ARG A 200 11.84 17.64 -6.27
C ARG A 200 10.40 18.10 -6.12
N LEU A 201 10.10 18.70 -4.96
CA LEU A 201 8.91 19.54 -4.82
C LEU A 201 9.32 20.97 -5.14
N PHE A 202 8.66 21.57 -6.12
CA PHE A 202 8.68 23.01 -6.32
C PHE A 202 7.57 23.59 -5.45
N ILE A 203 7.92 24.34 -4.40
CA ILE A 203 6.98 25.19 -3.65
C ILE A 203 7.26 26.62 -4.06
#